data_AF-F0GH47-F1
#
_entry.id   AF-F0GH47-F1
#
_cell.length_a   1.000
_cell.length_b   1.000
_cell.length_c   1.000
_cell.angle_alpha   90.00
_cell.angle_beta   90.00
_cell.angle_gamma   90.00
#
_symmetry.space_group_name_H-M   'P 1'
#
loop_
_entity.id
_entity.type
_entity.pdbx_description
1 polymer ?
#
loop_
_entity_poly.entity_id
_entity_poly.type
_entity_poly.pdbx_seq_one_letter_code
_entity_poly.pdbx_strand_id
1 'polypeptide(L)' 'TGEVPSRWGLKGTEDLGAGYQAFFVLENGFQPGTGALNYGGRLFGRQANVGVSGGFGALTLGRQMNMTMIVLA' A
#
# COMPACT_ATOMS: atom_id res chain seq x y z
N THR A 1 -7.29 -19.16 15.51
CA THR A 1 -7.13 -17.86 16.18
C THR A 1 -6.72 -16.86 15.13
N GLY A 2 -7.62 -15.97 14.73
CA GLY A 2 -7.37 -15.01 13.66
C GLY A 2 -6.33 -13.99 14.09
N GLU A 3 -5.05 -14.29 13.84
CA GLU A 3 -3.97 -13.33 13.99
C GLU A 3 -4.14 -12.32 12.84
N VAL A 4 -4.93 -11.27 13.08
CA VAL A 4 -5.04 -10.17 12.13
C VAL A 4 -3.62 -9.60 12.02
N PRO A 5 -2.94 -9.69 10.86
CA PRO A 5 -1.57 -9.26 10.76
C PRO A 5 -1.49 -7.77 11.12
N SER A 6 -0.70 -7.45 12.13
CA SER A 6 -0.48 -6.06 12.51
C SER A 6 0.21 -5.36 11.35
N ARG A 7 -0.32 -4.21 10.97
CA ARG A 7 0.14 -3.44 9.82
C ARG A 7 0.35 -2.00 10.21
N TRP A 8 1.42 -1.44 9.68
CA TRP A 8 1.67 -0.01 9.75
C TRP A 8 2.09 0.46 8.37
N GLY A 9 1.80 1.71 8.06
CA GLY A 9 2.09 2.27 6.75
C GLY A 9 1.86 3.76 6.71
N LEU A 10 2.30 4.32 5.60
CA LEU A 10 2.18 5.72 5.22
C LEU A 10 1.35 5.77 3.96
N LYS A 11 0.31 6.59 3.99
CA LYS A 11 -0.42 7.00 2.80
C LYS A 11 -0.35 8.51 2.71
N GLY A 12 -0.14 9.00 1.51
CA GLY A 12 -0.14 10.43 1.24
C GLY A 12 -0.81 10.70 -0.09
N THR A 13 -1.42 11.87 -0.15
CA THR A 13 -2.15 12.33 -1.31
C THR A 13 -1.87 13.81 -1.45
N GLU A 14 -1.40 14.21 -2.62
CA GLU A 14 -0.99 15.56 -2.94
C GLU A 14 -1.72 16.01 -4.20
N ASP A 15 -2.42 17.14 -4.10
CA ASP A 15 -3.09 17.75 -5.23
C ASP A 15 -2.04 18.46 -6.10
N LEU A 16 -1.94 18.04 -7.37
CA LEU A 16 -1.03 18.64 -8.35
C LEU A 16 -1.69 19.80 -9.10
N GLY A 17 -2.97 20.07 -8.83
CA GLY A 17 -3.78 21.05 -9.53
C GLY A 17 -4.29 20.54 -10.88
N ALA A 18 -5.12 21.36 -11.53
CA ALA A 18 -5.74 21.05 -12.83
C ALA A 18 -6.52 19.71 -12.87
N GLY A 19 -6.99 19.23 -11.71
CA GLY A 19 -7.71 17.97 -11.58
C GLY A 19 -6.82 16.72 -11.51
N TYR A 20 -5.50 16.89 -11.31
CA TYR A 20 -4.56 15.80 -11.10
C TYR A 20 -4.18 15.68 -9.63
N GLN A 21 -3.99 14.45 -9.17
CA GLN A 21 -3.61 14.14 -7.80
C GLN A 21 -2.55 13.04 -7.81
N ALA A 22 -1.42 13.28 -7.16
CA ALA A 22 -0.45 12.24 -6.85
C ALA A 22 -0.82 11.57 -5.54
N PHE A 23 -0.60 10.26 -5.45
CA PHE A 23 -0.76 9.52 -4.21
C PHE A 23 0.32 8.47 -4.05
N PHE A 24 0.63 8.12 -2.81
CA PHE A 24 1.52 7.01 -2.50
C PHE A 24 0.97 6.18 -1.34
N VAL A 25 1.25 4.89 -1.39
CA VAL A 25 0.91 3.93 -0.34
C VAL A 25 2.13 3.06 -0.07
N LEU A 26 2.65 3.17 1.14
CA LEU A 26 3.74 2.37 1.67
C LEU A 26 3.20 1.65 2.90
N GLU A 27 3.19 0.33 2.87
CA GLU A 27 2.57 -0.45 3.92
C GLU A 27 3.34 -1.73 4.21
N ASN A 28 3.56 -1.96 5.49
CA ASN A 28 4.29 -3.08 6.02
C ASN A 28 3.39 -3.92 6.91
N GLY A 29 3.53 -5.25 6.81
CA GLY A 29 3.00 -6.17 7.79
C GLY A 29 4.14 -6.61 8.71
N PHE A 30 3.87 -6.68 10.01
CA PHE A 30 4.80 -7.17 11.01
C PHE A 30 4.08 -8.07 12.02
N GLN A 31 4.84 -8.96 12.66
CA GLN A 31 4.33 -9.81 13.71
C GLN A 31 4.45 -9.07 15.06
N PRO A 32 3.34 -8.74 15.75
CA PRO A 32 3.39 -7.91 16.94
C PRO A 32 4.12 -8.58 18.12
N GLY A 33 4.14 -9.92 18.18
CA GLY A 33 4.81 -10.65 19.27
C GLY A 33 6.34 -10.75 19.14
N THR A 34 6.89 -10.64 17.93
CA THR A 34 8.34 -10.81 17.67
C THR A 34 8.98 -9.62 16.97
N GLY A 35 8.19 -8.66 16.49
CA GLY A 35 8.65 -7.55 15.65
C GLY A 35 9.14 -7.97 14.26
N ALA A 36 9.03 -9.26 13.92
CA ALA A 36 9.51 -9.78 12.65
C ALA A 36 8.70 -9.17 11.49
N LEU A 37 9.41 -8.71 10.45
CA LEU A 37 8.79 -8.18 9.25
C LEU A 37 8.21 -9.33 8.42
N ASN A 38 6.92 -9.24 8.08
CA ASN A 38 6.26 -10.16 7.17
C ASN A 38 6.74 -9.92 5.72
N TYR A 39 6.32 -10.77 4.78
CA TYR A 39 6.69 -10.66 3.35
C TYR A 39 8.20 -10.82 3.07
N GLY A 40 8.84 -11.73 3.80
CA GLY A 40 10.24 -12.12 3.59
C GLY A 40 11.25 -11.15 4.19
N GLY A 41 10.92 -10.49 5.31
CA GLY A 41 11.86 -9.60 6.01
C GLY A 41 11.98 -8.20 5.42
N ARG A 42 11.13 -7.82 4.46
CA ARG A 42 11.24 -6.55 3.74
C ARG A 42 10.35 -5.47 4.36
N LEU A 43 10.93 -4.30 4.59
CA LEU A 43 10.17 -3.10 4.93
C LEU A 43 9.22 -2.75 3.77
N PHE A 44 7.97 -2.41 4.06
CA PHE A 44 6.90 -2.17 3.08
C PHE A 44 6.64 -3.33 2.08
N GLY A 45 6.87 -4.57 2.50
CA GLY A 45 6.68 -5.74 1.63
C GLY A 45 5.23 -6.04 1.24
N ARG A 46 4.24 -5.38 1.87
CA ARG A 46 2.81 -5.59 1.60
C ARG A 46 2.35 -4.74 0.43
N GLN A 47 2.50 -3.42 0.53
CA GLN A 47 2.17 -2.48 -0.53
C GLN A 47 3.22 -1.39 -0.58
N ALA A 48 3.74 -1.08 -1.77
CA ALA A 48 4.67 0.02 -1.96
C ALA A 48 4.50 0.56 -3.37
N ASN A 49 3.53 1.46 -3.54
CA ASN A 49 3.22 2.06 -4.83
C ASN A 49 3.06 3.58 -4.74
N VAL A 50 3.31 4.20 -5.88
CA VAL A 50 3.00 5.59 -6.17
C VAL A 50 2.04 5.60 -7.35
N GLY A 51 1.13 6.54 -7.37
CA GLY A 51 0.22 6.71 -8.48
C GLY A 51 -0.11 8.16 -8.73
N VAL A 52 -0.65 8.40 -9.91
CA VAL A 52 -1.27 9.67 -10.25
C VAL A 52 -2.67 9.38 -10.75
N SER A 53 -3.64 10.16 -10.27
CA SER A 53 -5.03 10.10 -10.69
C SER A 53 -5.44 11.42 -11.32
N GLY A 54 -6.28 11.36 -12.34
CA GLY A 54 -6.87 12.53 -12.97
C GLY A 54 -8.03 12.15 -13.89
N GLY A 55 -8.38 13.04 -14.82
CA GLY A 55 -9.48 12.81 -15.78
C GLY A 55 -9.32 11.57 -16.67
N PHE A 56 -8.11 11.01 -16.77
CA PHE A 56 -7.83 9.78 -17.52
C PHE A 56 -7.95 8.50 -16.68
N GLY A 57 -8.29 8.61 -15.39
CA GLY A 57 -8.27 7.51 -14.42
C GLY A 57 -7.05 7.55 -13.50
N ALA A 58 -6.69 6.41 -12.90
CA ALA A 58 -5.57 6.29 -11.98
C ALA A 58 -4.50 5.35 -12.54
N LEU A 59 -3.27 5.83 -12.62
CA LEU A 59 -2.10 5.05 -13.00
C LEU A 59 -1.24 4.82 -11.77
N THR A 60 -1.02 3.55 -11.41
CA THR A 60 -0.19 3.16 -10.26
C THR A 60 1.03 2.37 -10.70
N LEU A 61 2.18 2.71 -10.12
CA LEU A 61 3.47 2.07 -10.37
C LEU A 61 4.09 1.60 -9.05
N GLY A 62 4.78 0.47 -9.11
CA GLY A 62 5.45 -0.15 -7.97
C GLY A 62 4.78 -1.43 -7.51
N ARG A 63 4.98 -1.77 -6.25
CA ARG A 63 4.49 -3.00 -5.64
C ARG A 63 3.03 -2.83 -5.24
N GLN A 64 2.17 -3.44 -6.03
CA GLN A 64 0.74 -3.50 -5.76
C GLN A 64 0.42 -4.83 -5.08
N MET A 65 -0.52 -4.79 -4.14
CA MET A 65 -1.11 -6.02 -3.64
C MET A 65 -1.89 -6.68 -4.78
N ASN A 66 -1.75 -7.99 -4.85
CA ASN A 66 -2.37 -8.85 -5.86
C ASN A 66 -3.88 -8.56 -5.88
N MET A 67 -4.47 -8.37 -7.07
CA MET A 67 -5.90 -8.04 -7.22
C MET A 67 -6.84 -9.06 -6.55
N THR A 68 -6.41 -10.32 -6.39
CA THR A 68 -7.16 -11.36 -5.67
C THR A 68 -7.43 -11.01 -4.21
N MET A 69 -6.62 -10.15 -3.58
CA MET A 69 -6.87 -9.68 -2.21
C MET A 69 -7.78 -8.44 -2.16
N ILE A 70 -7.92 -7.70 -3.27
CA ILE A 70 -8.85 -6.55 -3.37
C ILE A 70 -10.29 -7.01 -3.59
N VAL A 71 -10.50 -8.15 -4.26
CA VAL A 71 -11.85 -8.71 -4.50
C VAL A 71 -12.46 -9.33 -3.23
N LEU A 72 -11.64 -9.62 -2.22
CA LEU A 72 -12.07 -10.33 -1.00
C LEU A 72 -12.23 -9.41 0.24
N ALA A 73 -12.09 -8.09 0.09
CA ALA A 73 -12.21 -7.10 1.15
C ALA A 73 -13.40 -6.16 0.89
#